data_AF-A0AAJ3HR25-F1
#
_entry.id   AF-A0AAJ3HR25-F1
#
_cell.length_a   1.000
_cell.length_b   1.000
_cell.length_c   1.000
_cell.angle_alpha   90.00
_cell.angle_beta   90.00
_cell.angle_gamma   90.00
#
_symmetry.space_group_name_H-M   'P 1'
#
loop_
_entity.id
_entity.type
_entity.pdbx_description
1 polymer ?
#
loop_
_entity_poly.entity_id
_entity_poly.type
_entity_poly.pdbx_seq_one_letter_code
_entity_poly.pdbx_strand_id
1 'polypeptide(L)'
;MDFPTNTPNQRSWLKLLADNTRMPYLFHILKIDSNKCKKKLLQSNQQNGNPFQATEAEFDLITQHFSYPAPSEGLNQKEYSEFK
;
A
#
# COMPACT_ATOMS: atom_id res chain seq x y z
N MET A 1 3.58 -5.70 11.65
CA MET A 1 4.33 -6.43 10.60
C MET A 1 3.99 -5.78 9.28
N ASP A 2 4.99 -5.27 8.56
CA ASP A 2 4.80 -4.70 7.23
C ASP A 2 4.93 -5.81 6.19
N PHE A 3 3.80 -6.22 5.61
CA PHE A 3 3.76 -7.18 4.51
C PHE A 3 3.36 -6.45 3.23
N PRO A 4 4.10 -6.62 2.12
CA PRO A 4 3.68 -6.07 0.84
C PRO A 4 2.39 -6.76 0.40
N THR A 5 1.32 -5.98 0.21
CA THR A 5 -0.03 -6.44 -0.18
C THR A 5 -0.44 -5.85 -1.54
N ASN A 6 0.56 -5.66 -2.40
CA ASN A 6 0.44 -4.97 -3.67
C ASN A 6 -0.28 -5.82 -4.73
N THR A 7 -0.16 -7.13 -4.63
CA THR A 7 -0.75 -8.09 -5.59
C THR A 7 -1.91 -8.88 -4.98
N PRO A 8 -2.85 -9.40 -5.80
CA PRO A 8 -3.95 -10.23 -5.30
C PRO A 8 -3.46 -11.49 -4.58
N ASN A 9 -2.37 -12.10 -5.07
CA ASN A 9 -1.78 -13.29 -4.45
C ASN A 9 -1.26 -13.00 -3.03
N GLN A 10 -0.60 -11.85 -2.83
CA GLN A 10 -0.14 -11.43 -1.50
C GLN A 10 -1.31 -11.18 -0.54
N ARG A 11 -2.37 -10.53 -1.03
CA ARG A 11 -3.58 -10.27 -0.23
C ARG A 11 -4.31 -11.56 0.14
N SER A 12 -4.43 -12.50 -0.80
CA SER A 12 -5.00 -13.82 -0.57
C SER A 12 -4.23 -14.60 0.51
N TRP A 13 -2.90 -14.61 0.42
CA TRP A 13 -2.06 -15.25 1.43
C TRP A 13 -2.23 -14.61 2.83
N LEU A 14 -2.23 -13.28 2.92
CA LEU A 14 -2.39 -12.59 4.19
C LEU A 14 -3.79 -12.81 4.79
N LYS A 15 -4.83 -12.81 3.93
CA LYS A 15 -6.20 -13.16 4.33
C LYS A 15 -6.26 -14.57 4.91
N LEU A 16 -5.67 -15.56 4.23
CA LEU A 16 -5.64 -16.94 4.70
C LEU A 16 -4.96 -17.07 6.07
N LEU A 17 -3.87 -16.34 6.29
CA LEU A 17 -3.19 -16.31 7.60
C LEU A 17 -4.09 -15.74 8.71
N ALA A 18 -4.79 -14.64 8.43
CA ALA A 18 -5.69 -14.02 9.39
C ALA A 18 -6.90 -14.93 9.69
N ASP A 19 -7.46 -15.56 8.66
CA ASP A 19 -8.58 -16.49 8.79
C ASP A 19 -8.19 -17.71 9.65
N ASN A 20 -7.00 -18.28 9.43
CA ASN A 20 -6.49 -19.41 10.20
C ASN A 20 -6.24 -19.08 11.68
N THR A 21 -5.82 -17.85 11.97
CA THR A 21 -5.57 -17.39 13.34
C THR A 21 -6.81 -16.82 14.02
N ARG A 22 -7.93 -16.69 13.28
CA ARG A 22 -9.17 -16.02 13.71
C ARG A 22 -8.94 -14.60 14.25
N MET A 23 -7.87 -13.94 13.79
CA MET A 23 -7.55 -12.59 14.22
C MET A 23 -8.25 -11.57 13.31
N PRO A 24 -8.79 -10.48 13.87
CA PRO A 24 -9.35 -9.40 13.07
C PRO A 24 -8.23 -8.74 12.24
N TYR A 25 -8.57 -8.36 11.01
CA TYR A 25 -7.68 -7.63 10.12
C TYR A 25 -8.45 -6.55 9.35
N LEU A 26 -7.71 -5.53 8.90
CA LEU A 26 -8.23 -4.46 8.06
C LEU A 26 -7.16 -4.03 7.06
N PHE A 27 -7.51 -4.07 5.77
CA PHE A 27 -6.67 -3.54 4.70
C PHE A 27 -6.90 -2.04 4.54
N HIS A 28 -5.82 -1.26 4.55
CA HIS A 28 -5.87 0.19 4.31
C HIS A 28 -5.48 0.50 2.88
N ILE A 29 -6.43 1.01 2.10
CA ILE A 29 -6.24 1.27 0.67
C ILE A 29 -6.18 2.77 0.41
N LEU A 30 -5.08 3.23 -0.17
CA LEU A 30 -4.91 4.62 -0.59
C LEU A 30 -5.39 4.77 -2.05
N LYS A 31 -6.55 5.41 -2.24
CA LYS A 31 -7.08 5.83 -3.54
C LYS A 31 -6.63 7.26 -3.84
N ILE A 32 -5.32 7.45 -3.86
CA ILE A 32 -4.69 8.75 -4.08
C ILE A 32 -4.00 8.71 -5.43
N ASP A 33 -4.12 9.80 -6.19
CA ASP A 33 -3.45 9.97 -7.47
C ASP A 33 -1.92 9.82 -7.34
N SER A 34 -1.30 9.13 -8.29
CA SER A 34 0.14 8.85 -8.24
C SER A 34 0.99 10.12 -8.23
N ASN A 35 0.56 11.21 -8.88
CA ASN A 35 1.30 12.47 -8.84
C ASN A 35 1.25 13.11 -7.45
N LYS A 36 0.14 12.96 -6.71
CA LYS A 36 0.05 13.40 -5.31
C LYS A 36 1.00 12.58 -4.43
N CYS A 37 1.10 11.27 -4.66
CA CYS A 37 2.05 10.39 -3.97
C CYS A 37 3.50 10.81 -4.22
N LYS A 38 3.88 11.05 -5.49
CA LYS A 38 5.22 11.52 -5.86
C LYS A 38 5.57 12.87 -5.24
N LYS A 39 4.64 13.83 -5.24
CA LYS A 39 4.85 15.13 -4.57
C LYS A 39 5.14 14.96 -3.08
N LYS A 40 4.40 14.08 -2.40
CA LYS A 40 4.63 13.79 -0.98
C LYS A 40 5.96 13.07 -0.75
N LEU A 41 6.35 12.15 -1.63
CA LEU A 41 7.65 11.48 -1.61
C LEU A 41 8.80 12.50 -1.67
N LEU A 42 8.78 13.41 -2.65
CA LEU A 42 9.80 14.45 -2.79
C LEU A 42 9.88 15.35 -1.55
N GLN A 43 8.72 15.73 -0.99
CA GLN A 43 8.68 16.50 0.26
C GLN A 43 9.31 15.72 1.43
N SER A 44 9.07 14.42 1.51
CA SER A 44 9.65 13.56 2.56
C SER A 44 11.16 13.37 2.39
N ASN A 45 11.66 13.30 1.16
CA ASN A 45 13.09 13.20 0.88
C ASN A 45 13.86 14.47 1.30
N GLN A 46 13.20 15.63 1.30
CA GLN A 46 13.79 16.90 1.74
C GLN A 46 13.82 17.05 3.28
N GLN A 47 13.10 16.20 4.03
CA GLN A 47 13.11 16.24 5.48
C GLN A 47 14.35 15.53 6.02
N ASN A 48 15.15 16.25 6.83
CA ASN A 48 16.34 15.71 7.46
C ASN A 48 16.00 14.50 8.34
N GLY A 49 16.75 13.41 8.16
CA GLY A 49 16.62 12.19 8.98
C GLY A 49 15.86 11.03 8.33
N ASN A 50 15.34 11.18 7.10
CA ASN A 50 14.81 10.05 6.35
C ASN A 50 15.94 9.29 5.61
N PRO A 51 16.28 8.05 6.01
CA PRO A 51 17.28 7.23 5.31
C PRO A 51 16.76 6.67 3.98
N PHE A 52 15.46 6.76 3.71
CA PHE A 52 14.82 6.25 2.49
C PHE A 52 14.45 7.41 1.57
N GLN A 53 15.33 7.67 0.60
CA GLN A 53 15.18 8.77 -0.36
C GLN A 53 14.88 8.24 -1.75
N ALA A 54 13.72 7.56 -1.90
CA ALA A 54 13.35 6.99 -3.18
C ALA A 54 13.08 8.09 -4.22
N THR A 55 13.59 7.88 -5.43
CA THR A 55 13.34 8.72 -6.60
C THR A 55 11.95 8.45 -7.19
N GLU A 56 11.48 9.34 -8.08
CA GLU A 56 10.23 9.08 -8.81
C GLU A 56 10.31 7.81 -9.67
N ALA A 57 11.48 7.54 -10.26
CA ALA A 57 11.70 6.33 -11.07
C ALA A 57 11.62 5.06 -10.22
N GLU A 58 12.18 5.07 -9.01
CA GLU A 58 12.05 3.96 -8.06
C GLU A 58 10.61 3.82 -7.57
N PHE A 59 9.90 4.92 -7.33
CA PHE A 59 8.48 4.88 -7.00
C PHE A 59 7.66 4.19 -8.10
N ASP A 60 7.88 4.56 -9.36
CA ASP A 60 7.20 3.94 -10.50
C ASP A 60 7.53 2.45 -10.61
N LEU A 61 8.80 2.09 -10.46
CA LEU A 61 9.25 0.69 -10.48
C LEU A 61 8.60 -0.15 -9.37
N ILE A 62 8.47 0.41 -8.16
CA ILE A 62 7.85 -0.29 -7.02
C ILE A 62 6.34 -0.41 -7.22
N THR A 63 5.69 0.66 -7.68
CA THR A 63 4.23 0.73 -7.82
C THR A 63 3.69 0.00 -9.03
N GLN A 64 4.52 -0.38 -10.01
CA GLN A 64 4.09 -1.17 -11.17
C GLN A 64 3.43 -2.51 -10.80
N HIS A 65 3.77 -3.06 -9.62
CA HIS A 65 3.20 -4.33 -9.13
C HIS A 65 1.91 -4.13 -8.32
N PHE A 66 1.54 -2.88 -8.03
CA PHE A 66 0.35 -2.57 -7.25
C PHE A 66 -0.91 -2.69 -8.11
N SER A 67 -1.91 -3.38 -7.56
CA SER A 67 -3.27 -3.42 -8.09
C SER A 67 -4.24 -3.16 -6.97
N TYR A 68 -5.30 -2.38 -7.26
CA TYR A 68 -6.39 -2.20 -6.31
C TYR A 68 -7.09 -3.54 -6.04
N PRO A 69 -7.59 -3.77 -4.80
CA PRO A 69 -8.37 -4.95 -4.50
C PRO A 69 -9.64 -5.03 -5.35
N ALA A 70 -9.91 -6.21 -5.89
CA ALA A 70 -11.16 -6.50 -6.57
C ALA A 70 -12.25 -6.90 -5.56
N PRO A 71 -13.54 -6.65 -5.85
CA PRO A 71 -14.65 -7.10 -4.99
C PRO A 71 -14.65 -8.61 -4.73
N SER A 72 -14.17 -9.40 -5.69
CA SER A 72 -14.05 -10.87 -5.57
C SER A 72 -13.05 -11.33 -4.52
N GLU A 73 -12.12 -10.47 -4.07
CA GLU A 73 -11.15 -10.82 -3.04
C GLU A 73 -11.76 -10.85 -1.62
N GLY A 74 -12.94 -10.24 -1.43
CA GLY A 74 -13.69 -10.31 -0.17
C GLY A 74 -12.93 -9.77 1.05
N LEU A 75 -12.13 -8.72 0.87
CA LEU A 75 -11.29 -8.14 1.92
C LEU A 75 -12.07 -7.18 2.82
N ASN A 76 -11.82 -7.26 4.12
CA ASN A 76 -12.17 -6.17 5.04
C ASN A 76 -11.24 -4.98 4.76
N GLN A 77 -11.75 -3.90 4.18
CA GLN A 77 -10.93 -2.77 3.76
C GLN A 77 -11.50 -1.41 4.17
N LYS A 78 -10.60 -0.44 4.34
CA LYS A 78 -10.90 0.97 4.52
C LYS A 78 -10.13 1.80 3.52
N GLU A 79 -10.85 2.58 2.74
CA GLU A 79 -10.30 3.42 1.68
C GLU A 79 -10.04 4.85 2.17
N TYR A 80 -9.00 5.48 1.61
CA TYR A 80 -8.66 6.88 1.85
C TYR A 80 -8.40 7.58 0.53
N SER A 81 -9.05 8.73 0.33
CA SER A 81 -8.84 9.61 -0.82
C SER A 81 -7.77 10.67 -0.57
N GLU A 82 -7.32 10.79 0.68
CA GLU A 82 -6.36 11.80 1.14
C GLU A 82 -5.40 11.21 2.16
N PHE A 83 -4.23 11.82 2.28
CA PHE A 83 -3.30 11.46 3.34
C PHE A 83 -3.84 11.96 4.67
N LYS A 84 -3.82 11.12 5.70
CA LYS A 84 -4.00 11.55 7.08
C LYS A 84 -2.84 12.42 7.55
#